data_AF-A0A957H6C6-F1
#
_entry.id   AF-A0A957H6C6-F1
#
_cell.length_a   1.000
_cell.length_b   1.000
_cell.length_c   1.000
_cell.angle_alpha   90.00
_cell.angle_beta   90.00
_cell.angle_gamma   90.00
#
_symmetry.space_group_name_H-M   'P 1'
#
loop_
_entity.id
_entity.type
_entity.pdbx_description
1 polymer ?
#
loop_
_entity_poly.entity_id
_entity_poly.type
_entity_poly.pdbx_seq_one_letter_code
_entity_poly.pdbx_strand_id
1 'polypeptide(L)'
;SELSSPAAQPLGRLGDPRSIPALRQALHSEHRLLAANAARALSFLNAAEAIPELRAKLASEPSKRLQIAYAAALGKLGDEESVDAIFDLFMASKKHLRRVELGLALARISGDERFYLQHWRGLQMDEGTTSAQVLTGLLRSPLLVEHPEWRELLNEAAATLATGDLATGVTSLADFMAEISPSESPTLINQLFSQVAAALYTHGESRPELVLLALHLVHAQLHKKEQLTL
;
A
#
# COMPACT_ATOMS: atom_id res chain seq x y z
N SER A 1 -39.55 -14.42 -27.08
CA SER A 1 -38.66 -14.31 -28.23
C SER A 1 -37.52 -13.38 -27.86
N GLU A 2 -36.32 -13.97 -27.76
CA GLU A 2 -35.03 -13.39 -28.17
C GLU A 2 -34.48 -12.26 -27.27
N LEU A 3 -33.68 -12.56 -26.24
CA LEU A 3 -32.23 -12.81 -26.35
C LEU A 3 -31.52 -11.86 -27.32
N SER A 4 -31.26 -10.65 -26.84
CA SER A 4 -30.09 -9.85 -27.24
C SER A 4 -29.80 -8.90 -26.08
N SER A 5 -29.03 -9.39 -25.10
CA SER A 5 -28.38 -8.55 -24.10
C SER A 5 -27.15 -7.90 -24.76
N PRO A 6 -27.13 -6.59 -25.01
CA PRO A 6 -25.93 -5.91 -25.47
C PRO A 6 -25.02 -5.50 -24.29
N ALA A 7 -25.41 -5.81 -23.04
CA ALA A 7 -24.75 -5.32 -21.84
C ALA A 7 -23.45 -6.07 -21.46
N ALA A 8 -23.01 -7.01 -22.31
CA ALA A 8 -21.72 -7.67 -22.24
C ALA A 8 -20.86 -7.32 -23.48
N GLN A 9 -20.82 -6.03 -23.87
CA GLN A 9 -19.71 -5.55 -24.70
C GLN A 9 -18.40 -6.02 -24.05
N PRO A 10 -17.49 -6.65 -24.82
CA PRO A 10 -16.27 -7.15 -24.25
C PRO A 10 -15.51 -5.97 -23.64
N LEU A 11 -15.06 -6.15 -22.41
CA LEU A 11 -13.97 -5.42 -21.77
C LEU A 11 -12.70 -5.33 -22.66
N GLY A 12 -12.71 -6.02 -23.81
CA GLY A 12 -11.77 -5.96 -24.92
C GLY A 12 -11.90 -4.68 -25.75
N ARG A 13 -11.27 -3.62 -25.24
CA ARG A 13 -10.06 -3.10 -25.90
C ARG A 13 -9.07 -2.76 -24.79
N LEU A 14 -8.60 -3.80 -24.09
CA LEU A 14 -7.55 -3.72 -23.08
C LEU A 14 -6.31 -3.07 -23.72
N GLY A 15 -6.21 -1.75 -23.64
CA GLY A 15 -5.13 -0.96 -24.23
C GLY A 15 -5.53 0.19 -25.17
N ASP A 16 -6.81 0.38 -25.53
CA ASP A 16 -7.22 1.52 -26.39
C ASP A 16 -7.66 2.72 -25.55
N PRO A 17 -6.91 3.84 -25.52
CA PRO A 17 -7.27 5.03 -24.75
C PRO A 17 -8.61 5.64 -25.18
N ARG A 18 -9.11 5.36 -26.39
CA ARG A 18 -10.43 5.83 -26.85
C ARG A 18 -11.59 5.26 -26.03
N SER A 19 -11.34 4.22 -25.25
CA SER A 19 -12.35 3.63 -24.35
C SER A 19 -12.52 4.39 -23.03
N ILE A 20 -11.61 5.30 -22.67
CA ILE A 20 -11.62 5.99 -21.36
C ILE A 20 -12.96 6.69 -21.05
N PRO A 21 -13.60 7.45 -21.97
CA PRO A 21 -14.89 8.07 -21.67
C PRO A 21 -15.99 7.05 -21.32
N ALA A 22 -16.07 5.94 -22.06
CA ALA A 22 -17.05 4.88 -21.80
C ALA A 22 -16.75 4.15 -20.48
N LEU A 23 -15.47 3.94 -20.15
CA LEU A 23 -15.07 3.34 -18.88
C LEU A 23 -15.37 4.27 -17.68
N ARG A 24 -15.16 5.59 -17.81
CA ARG A 24 -15.58 6.57 -16.79
C ARG A 24 -17.10 6.51 -16.57
N GLN A 25 -17.89 6.44 -17.64
CA GLN A 25 -19.34 6.25 -17.52
C GLN A 25 -19.69 4.93 -16.82
N ALA A 26 -18.98 3.84 -17.12
CA ALA A 26 -19.22 2.52 -16.52
C ALA A 26 -18.93 2.46 -15.00
N LEU A 27 -18.15 3.38 -14.44
CA LEU A 27 -18.01 3.53 -12.97
C LEU A 27 -19.34 3.83 -12.26
N HIS A 28 -20.30 4.41 -12.98
CA HIS A 28 -21.64 4.74 -12.46
C HIS A 28 -22.66 3.61 -12.65
N SER A 29 -22.26 2.48 -13.22
CA SER A 29 -23.16 1.35 -13.41
C SER A 29 -23.62 0.75 -12.08
N GLU A 30 -24.92 0.43 -11.99
CA GLU A 30 -25.48 -0.36 -10.89
C GLU A 30 -24.94 -1.81 -10.87
N HIS A 31 -24.46 -2.29 -12.03
CA HIS A 31 -23.79 -3.59 -12.12
C HIS A 31 -22.38 -3.51 -11.53
N ARG A 32 -22.26 -3.91 -10.26
CA ARG A 32 -21.01 -3.88 -9.50
C ARG A 32 -19.80 -4.50 -10.23
N LEU A 33 -20.01 -5.60 -10.97
CA LEU A 33 -18.93 -6.22 -11.72
C LEU A 33 -18.43 -5.32 -12.88
N LEU A 34 -19.35 -4.62 -13.55
CA LEU A 34 -19.01 -3.68 -14.61
C LEU A 34 -18.23 -2.48 -14.05
N ALA A 35 -18.69 -1.89 -12.95
CA ALA A 35 -18.00 -0.79 -12.28
C ALA A 35 -16.59 -1.17 -11.81
N ALA A 36 -16.42 -2.36 -11.21
CA ALA A 36 -15.11 -2.87 -10.79
C ALA A 36 -14.17 -3.07 -11.99
N ASN A 37 -14.69 -3.63 -13.09
CA ASN A 37 -13.90 -3.84 -14.30
C ASN A 37 -13.52 -2.52 -14.97
N ALA A 38 -14.40 -1.52 -14.93
CA ALA A 38 -14.12 -0.19 -15.44
C ALA A 38 -12.98 0.47 -14.67
N ALA A 39 -13.01 0.46 -13.33
CA ALA A 39 -11.94 0.98 -12.50
C ALA A 39 -10.59 0.31 -12.79
N ARG A 40 -10.60 -1.02 -12.93
CA ARG A 40 -9.41 -1.79 -13.29
C ARG A 40 -8.89 -1.43 -14.69
N ALA A 41 -9.76 -1.30 -15.68
CA ALA A 41 -9.35 -0.94 -17.03
C ALA A 41 -8.76 0.47 -17.09
N LEU A 42 -9.35 1.44 -16.38
CA LEU A 42 -8.84 2.81 -16.29
C LEU A 42 -7.42 2.85 -15.71
N SER A 43 -7.13 2.07 -14.66
CA SER A 43 -5.77 2.00 -14.11
C SER A 43 -4.78 1.26 -15.01
N PHE A 44 -5.22 0.28 -15.81
CA PHE A 44 -4.35 -0.32 -16.84
C PHE A 44 -4.04 0.61 -18.01
N LEU A 45 -4.94 1.54 -18.31
CA LEU A 45 -4.76 2.56 -19.34
C LEU A 45 -4.00 3.79 -18.84
N ASN A 46 -3.61 3.83 -17.56
CA ASN A 46 -3.02 5.00 -16.90
C ASN A 46 -3.88 6.28 -17.09
N ALA A 47 -5.21 6.13 -17.02
CA ALA A 47 -6.16 7.21 -17.22
C ALA A 47 -6.24 8.14 -15.99
N ALA A 48 -5.26 9.01 -15.82
CA ALA A 48 -5.18 9.97 -14.71
C ALA A 48 -6.40 10.92 -14.66
N GLU A 49 -7.02 11.20 -15.81
CA GLU A 49 -8.24 12.00 -15.91
C GLU A 49 -9.47 11.36 -15.24
N ALA A 50 -9.39 10.09 -14.82
CA ALA A 50 -10.45 9.40 -14.09
C ALA A 50 -10.25 9.40 -12.57
N ILE A 51 -9.14 9.96 -12.06
CA ILE A 51 -8.85 10.04 -10.62
C ILE A 51 -9.98 10.72 -9.84
N PRO A 52 -10.53 11.89 -10.26
CA PRO A 52 -11.61 12.54 -9.53
C PRO A 52 -12.86 11.65 -9.37
N GLU A 53 -13.26 10.94 -10.43
CA GLU A 53 -14.38 10.00 -10.34
C GLU A 53 -14.06 8.81 -9.42
N LEU A 54 -12.87 8.22 -9.53
CA LEU A 54 -12.46 7.09 -8.70
C LEU A 54 -12.45 7.47 -7.21
N ARG A 55 -11.98 8.68 -6.87
CA ARG A 55 -12.03 9.23 -5.50
C ARG A 55 -13.45 9.39 -5.00
N ALA A 56 -14.30 10.03 -5.79
CA ALA A 56 -15.72 10.20 -5.45
C ALA A 56 -16.40 8.84 -5.23
N LYS A 57 -16.12 7.86 -6.10
CA LYS A 57 -16.62 6.49 -5.98
C LYS A 57 -16.08 5.78 -4.75
N LEU A 58 -14.79 5.91 -4.39
CA LEU A 58 -14.24 5.34 -3.17
C LEU A 58 -14.96 5.88 -1.92
N ALA A 59 -15.18 7.19 -1.87
CA ALA A 59 -15.82 7.87 -0.74
C ALA A 59 -17.30 7.49 -0.57
N SER A 60 -18.06 7.34 -1.66
CA SER A 60 -19.51 7.11 -1.59
C SER A 60 -19.92 5.62 -1.63
N GLU A 61 -18.99 4.69 -1.89
CA GLU A 61 -19.33 3.29 -2.18
C GLU A 61 -19.55 2.45 -0.91
N PRO A 62 -20.74 1.85 -0.71
CA PRO A 62 -20.99 0.98 0.43
C PRO A 62 -20.37 -0.42 0.28
N SER A 63 -20.19 -0.92 -0.94
CA SER A 63 -19.64 -2.24 -1.18
C SER A 63 -18.13 -2.27 -0.94
N LYS A 64 -17.70 -2.95 0.13
CA LYS A 64 -16.27 -3.17 0.41
C LYS A 64 -15.48 -3.78 -0.75
N ARG A 65 -16.11 -4.59 -1.61
CA ARG A 65 -15.43 -5.13 -2.81
C ARG A 65 -15.16 -4.04 -3.84
N LEU A 66 -16.08 -3.10 -4.02
CA LEU A 66 -15.91 -1.99 -4.96
C LEU A 66 -14.98 -0.92 -4.42
N GLN A 67 -15.05 -0.62 -3.12
CA GLN A 67 -14.07 0.28 -2.48
C GLN A 67 -12.63 -0.20 -2.73
N ILE A 68 -12.37 -1.51 -2.64
CA ILE A 68 -11.03 -2.05 -2.92
C ILE A 68 -10.67 -1.95 -4.41
N ALA A 69 -11.62 -2.16 -5.32
CA ALA A 69 -11.36 -1.99 -6.75
C ALA A 69 -10.99 -0.53 -7.08
N TYR A 70 -11.67 0.44 -6.48
CA TYR A 70 -11.34 1.87 -6.64
C TYR A 70 -10.00 2.21 -5.99
N ALA A 71 -9.77 1.77 -4.74
CA ALA A 71 -8.49 1.96 -4.04
C ALA A 71 -7.30 1.36 -4.81
N ALA A 72 -7.44 0.15 -5.36
CA ALA A 72 -6.42 -0.49 -6.16
C ALA A 72 -6.14 0.27 -7.46
N ALA A 73 -7.19 0.83 -8.10
CA ALA A 73 -7.05 1.66 -9.27
C ALA A 73 -6.32 2.97 -8.94
N LEU A 74 -6.71 3.65 -7.87
CA LEU A 74 -6.08 4.88 -7.37
C LEU A 74 -4.62 4.65 -6.98
N GLY A 75 -4.32 3.56 -6.30
CA GLY A 75 -2.94 3.19 -5.98
C GLY A 75 -2.08 2.97 -7.22
N LYS A 76 -2.63 2.33 -8.25
CA LYS A 76 -1.92 2.16 -9.53
C LYS A 76 -1.76 3.45 -10.33
N LEU A 77 -2.67 4.40 -10.17
CA LEU A 77 -2.58 5.73 -10.77
C LEU A 77 -1.71 6.70 -9.97
N GLY A 78 -1.20 6.29 -8.79
CA GLY A 78 -0.34 7.12 -7.94
C GLY A 78 -1.07 8.29 -7.27
N ASP A 79 -2.37 8.15 -6.99
CA ASP A 79 -3.16 9.23 -6.39
C ASP A 79 -2.83 9.39 -4.88
N GLU A 80 -1.88 10.26 -4.56
CA GLU A 80 -1.49 10.60 -3.19
C GLU A 80 -2.68 11.11 -2.38
N GLU A 81 -3.62 11.84 -2.99
CA GLU A 81 -4.79 12.39 -2.29
C GLU A 81 -5.79 11.32 -1.79
N SER A 82 -5.59 10.05 -2.15
CA SER A 82 -6.37 8.92 -1.65
C SER A 82 -5.71 8.15 -0.52
N VAL A 83 -4.48 8.50 -0.12
CA VAL A 83 -3.70 7.75 0.88
C VAL A 83 -4.48 7.53 2.18
N ASP A 84 -5.04 8.58 2.77
CA ASP A 84 -5.80 8.48 4.02
C ASP A 84 -7.03 7.58 3.87
N ALA A 85 -7.81 7.76 2.80
CA ALA A 85 -9.01 6.96 2.56
C ALA A 85 -8.68 5.46 2.34
N ILE A 86 -7.55 5.17 1.67
CA ILE A 86 -7.08 3.80 1.46
C ILE A 86 -6.53 3.21 2.76
N PHE A 87 -5.82 4.00 3.57
CA PHE A 87 -5.30 3.58 4.87
C PHE A 87 -6.42 3.30 5.87
N ASP A 88 -7.45 4.15 5.96
CA ASP A 88 -8.64 3.90 6.77
C ASP A 88 -9.34 2.61 6.37
N LEU A 89 -9.47 2.37 5.05
CA LEU A 89 -10.05 1.14 4.54
C LEU A 89 -9.16 -0.09 4.85
N PHE A 90 -7.84 0.07 4.79
CA PHE A 90 -6.88 -0.95 5.19
C PHE A 90 -7.06 -1.31 6.66
N MET A 91 -7.14 -0.32 7.54
CA MET A 91 -7.30 -0.52 8.98
C MET A 91 -8.64 -1.15 9.33
N ALA A 92 -9.74 -0.71 8.70
CA ALA A 92 -11.09 -1.24 8.92
C ALA A 92 -11.32 -2.64 8.32
N SER A 93 -10.43 -3.12 7.43
CA SER A 93 -10.62 -4.40 6.75
C SER A 93 -10.31 -5.62 7.63
N LYS A 94 -11.35 -6.43 7.86
CA LYS A 94 -11.23 -7.70 8.59
C LYS A 94 -10.66 -8.85 7.76
N LYS A 95 -10.71 -8.77 6.42
CA LYS A 95 -10.25 -9.88 5.56
C LYS A 95 -8.82 -9.66 5.17
N HIS A 96 -7.99 -10.66 5.48
CA HIS A 96 -6.58 -10.73 5.11
C HIS A 96 -6.33 -10.32 3.65
N LEU A 97 -6.89 -11.05 2.68
CA LEU A 97 -6.71 -10.74 1.24
C LEU A 97 -6.99 -9.28 0.86
N ARG A 98 -7.98 -8.65 1.49
CA ARG A 98 -8.32 -7.25 1.24
C ARG A 98 -7.27 -6.29 1.78
N ARG A 99 -6.69 -6.60 2.96
CA ARG A 99 -5.58 -5.83 3.53
C ARG A 99 -4.35 -5.90 2.63
N VAL A 100 -4.07 -7.05 2.04
CA VAL A 100 -2.98 -7.19 1.05
C VAL A 100 -3.16 -6.26 -0.13
N GLU A 101 -4.36 -6.25 -0.73
CA GLU A 101 -4.67 -5.41 -1.89
C GLU A 101 -4.57 -3.92 -1.55
N LEU A 102 -5.02 -3.51 -0.36
CA LEU A 102 -4.96 -2.13 0.10
C LEU A 102 -3.53 -1.71 0.49
N GLY A 103 -2.77 -2.59 1.15
CA GLY A 103 -1.36 -2.36 1.46
C GLY A 103 -0.51 -2.24 0.18
N LEU A 104 -0.80 -3.05 -0.85
CA LEU A 104 -0.17 -2.92 -2.16
C LEU A 104 -0.54 -1.59 -2.84
N ALA A 105 -1.79 -1.14 -2.72
CA ALA A 105 -2.19 0.16 -3.24
C ALA A 105 -1.41 1.31 -2.56
N LEU A 106 -1.26 1.27 -1.23
CA LEU A 106 -0.45 2.23 -0.47
C LEU A 106 1.04 2.15 -0.85
N ALA A 107 1.58 0.93 -1.04
CA ALA A 107 2.96 0.74 -1.48
C ALA A 107 3.22 1.34 -2.88
N ARG A 108 2.27 1.22 -3.81
CA ARG A 108 2.38 1.88 -5.13
C ARG A 108 2.41 3.40 -5.06
N ILE A 109 1.66 3.98 -4.12
CA ILE A 109 1.62 5.43 -3.94
C ILE A 109 2.89 5.93 -3.25
N SER A 110 3.38 5.17 -2.26
CA SER A 110 4.52 5.58 -1.42
C SER A 110 5.89 5.19 -1.97
N GLY A 111 5.98 4.37 -3.02
CA GLY A 111 7.24 4.01 -3.65
C GLY A 111 7.16 2.84 -4.62
N ASP A 112 8.25 2.07 -4.70
CA ASP A 112 8.35 0.92 -5.60
C ASP A 112 7.63 -0.32 -5.02
N GLU A 113 6.50 -0.69 -5.63
CA GLU A 113 5.71 -1.87 -5.24
C GLU A 113 6.50 -3.19 -5.29
N ARG A 114 7.62 -3.26 -6.02
CA ARG A 114 8.43 -4.49 -6.15
C ARG A 114 8.89 -5.00 -4.81
N PHE A 115 9.32 -4.10 -3.92
CA PHE A 115 9.74 -4.48 -2.58
C PHE A 115 8.60 -5.15 -1.81
N TYR A 116 7.40 -4.56 -1.86
CA TYR A 116 6.22 -5.10 -1.19
C TYR A 116 5.85 -6.49 -1.73
N LEU A 117 5.82 -6.64 -3.06
CA LEU A 117 5.48 -7.91 -3.72
C LEU A 117 6.52 -9.01 -3.49
N GLN A 118 7.81 -8.65 -3.43
CA GLN A 118 8.91 -9.59 -3.19
C GLN A 118 8.79 -10.25 -1.81
N HIS A 119 8.45 -9.47 -0.77
CA HIS A 119 8.46 -9.94 0.61
C HIS A 119 7.10 -10.47 1.08
N TRP A 120 6.01 -10.16 0.36
CA TRP A 120 4.65 -10.63 0.65
C TRP A 120 4.58 -12.13 0.96
N ARG A 121 5.14 -12.98 0.09
CA ARG A 121 5.05 -14.44 0.26
C ARG A 121 5.86 -14.94 1.46
N GLY A 122 7.01 -14.34 1.73
CA GLY A 122 7.86 -14.73 2.86
C GLY A 122 7.18 -14.45 4.19
N LEU A 123 6.60 -13.25 4.34
CA LEU A 123 5.89 -12.87 5.57
C LEU A 123 4.67 -13.75 5.85
N GLN A 124 4.06 -14.35 4.83
CA GLN A 124 2.97 -15.31 5.01
C GLN A 124 3.42 -16.68 5.53
N MET A 125 4.66 -17.06 5.26
CA MET A 125 5.21 -18.37 5.67
C MET A 125 5.87 -18.28 7.03
N ASP A 126 6.68 -17.23 7.25
CA ASP A 126 7.38 -16.95 8.49
C ASP A 126 7.59 -15.43 8.62
N GLU A 127 6.71 -14.79 9.38
CA GLU A 127 6.70 -13.34 9.58
C GLU A 127 7.98 -12.85 10.26
N GLY A 128 8.39 -13.50 11.36
CA GLY A 128 9.55 -13.09 12.15
C GLY A 128 10.85 -13.22 11.37
N THR A 129 11.11 -14.39 10.81
CA THR A 129 12.34 -14.65 10.04
C THR A 129 12.40 -13.75 8.80
N THR A 130 11.30 -13.58 8.07
CA THR A 130 11.33 -12.76 6.85
C THR A 130 11.52 -11.28 7.20
N SER A 131 10.84 -10.77 8.24
CA SER A 131 11.02 -9.38 8.68
C SER A 131 12.44 -9.13 9.18
N ALA A 132 13.01 -10.04 9.96
CA ALA A 132 14.40 -9.96 10.41
C ALA A 132 15.39 -9.92 9.24
N GLN A 133 15.18 -10.75 8.21
CA GLN A 133 16.01 -10.74 7.00
C GLN A 133 15.94 -9.42 6.24
N VAL A 134 14.73 -8.86 6.11
CA VAL A 134 14.53 -7.55 5.50
C VAL A 134 15.29 -6.46 6.26
N LEU A 135 15.11 -6.39 7.58
CA LEU A 135 15.78 -5.41 8.44
C LEU A 135 17.31 -5.56 8.40
N THR A 136 17.80 -6.80 8.40
CA THR A 136 19.23 -7.11 8.23
C THR A 136 19.78 -6.61 6.89
N GLY A 137 18.96 -6.66 5.82
CA GLY A 137 19.30 -6.06 4.54
C GLY A 137 19.41 -4.55 4.62
N LEU A 138 18.44 -3.90 5.26
CA LEU A 138 18.36 -2.44 5.42
C LEU A 138 19.51 -1.89 6.28
N LEU A 139 19.99 -2.64 7.27
CA LEU A 139 21.16 -2.30 8.12
C LEU A 139 22.47 -2.05 7.35
N ARG A 140 22.50 -2.34 6.04
CA ARG A 140 23.62 -2.04 5.13
C ARG A 140 23.57 -0.64 4.52
N SER A 141 22.49 0.11 4.74
CA SER A 141 22.36 1.50 4.29
C SER A 141 23.48 2.37 4.88
N PRO A 142 24.18 3.20 4.08
CA PRO A 142 25.15 4.17 4.56
C PRO A 142 24.58 5.14 5.60
N LEU A 143 23.30 5.52 5.49
CA LEU A 143 22.65 6.41 6.47
C LEU A 143 22.65 5.83 7.88
N LEU A 144 22.48 4.51 8.01
CA LEU A 144 22.52 3.85 9.31
C LEU A 144 23.94 3.71 9.86
N VAL A 145 24.98 4.00 9.08
CA VAL A 145 26.35 4.15 9.59
C VAL A 145 26.52 5.53 10.23
N GLU A 146 25.90 6.56 9.64
CA GLU A 146 25.95 7.94 10.13
C GLU A 146 25.05 8.17 11.35
N HIS A 147 24.00 7.35 11.50
CA HIS A 147 23.02 7.41 12.59
C HIS A 147 23.03 6.13 13.46
N PRO A 148 23.96 6.00 14.42
CA PRO A 148 24.09 4.82 15.26
C PRO A 148 22.83 4.53 16.10
N GLU A 149 22.10 5.55 16.51
CA GLU A 149 20.84 5.44 17.24
C GLU A 149 19.75 4.73 16.41
N TRP A 150 19.64 5.07 15.12
CA TRP A 150 18.72 4.40 14.20
C TRP A 150 19.15 2.96 13.94
N ARG A 151 20.46 2.74 13.83
CA ARG A 151 21.04 1.41 13.63
C ARG A 151 20.77 0.49 14.81
N GLU A 152 20.83 0.99 16.04
CA GLU A 152 20.57 0.23 17.25
C GLU A 152 19.12 -0.26 17.29
N LEU A 153 18.15 0.64 17.08
CA LEU A 153 16.72 0.29 17.04
C LEU A 153 16.41 -0.75 15.95
N LEU A 154 16.99 -0.58 14.76
CA LEU A 154 16.76 -1.51 13.64
C LEU A 154 17.42 -2.88 13.88
N ASN A 155 18.57 -2.93 14.57
CA ASN A 155 19.20 -4.17 14.99
C ASN A 155 18.37 -4.89 16.05
N GLU A 156 17.85 -4.18 17.04
CA GLU A 156 16.98 -4.74 18.08
C GLU A 156 15.73 -5.35 17.45
N ALA A 157 15.06 -4.62 16.56
CA ALA A 157 13.92 -5.11 15.79
C ALA A 157 14.28 -6.39 15.01
N ALA A 158 15.42 -6.41 14.31
CA ALA A 158 15.84 -7.58 13.55
C ALA A 158 16.13 -8.80 14.45
N ALA A 159 16.83 -8.59 15.57
CA ALA A 159 17.22 -9.67 16.48
C ALA A 159 16.02 -10.31 17.18
N THR A 160 15.08 -9.50 17.66
CA THR A 160 13.87 -9.97 18.36
C THR A 160 12.88 -10.65 17.41
N LEU A 161 12.71 -10.14 16.18
CA LEU A 161 11.91 -10.82 15.16
C LEU A 161 12.52 -12.17 14.77
N ALA A 162 13.85 -12.28 14.72
CA ALA A 162 14.55 -13.53 14.40
C ALA A 162 14.36 -14.63 15.47
N THR A 163 14.11 -14.25 16.73
CA THR A 163 13.82 -15.21 17.82
C THR A 163 12.32 -15.54 17.95
N GLY A 164 11.46 -14.90 17.13
CA GLY A 164 10.02 -15.09 17.15
C GLY A 164 9.26 -14.21 18.14
N ASP A 165 9.94 -13.28 18.82
CA ASP A 165 9.29 -12.27 19.66
C ASP A 165 8.77 -11.12 18.79
N LEU A 166 7.59 -11.34 18.19
CA LEU A 166 6.94 -10.38 17.31
C LEU A 166 6.53 -9.11 18.04
N ALA A 167 6.11 -9.20 19.31
CA ALA A 167 5.63 -8.04 20.07
C ALA A 167 6.75 -7.02 20.29
N THR A 168 7.91 -7.48 20.79
CA THR A 168 9.06 -6.61 21.01
C THR A 168 9.62 -6.12 19.68
N GLY A 169 9.79 -7.01 18.69
CA GLY A 169 10.41 -6.64 17.43
C GLY A 169 9.59 -5.68 16.57
N VAL A 170 8.27 -5.79 16.59
CA VAL A 170 7.39 -4.81 15.94
C VAL A 170 7.35 -3.48 16.69
N THR A 171 7.47 -3.49 18.02
CA THR A 171 7.60 -2.27 18.82
C THR A 171 8.91 -1.53 18.50
N SER A 172 10.05 -2.23 18.47
CA SER A 172 11.33 -1.62 18.06
C SER A 172 11.30 -1.09 16.63
N LEU A 173 10.58 -1.74 15.70
CA LEU A 173 10.34 -1.22 14.36
C LEU A 173 9.51 0.07 14.38
N ALA A 174 8.47 0.14 15.21
CA ALA A 174 7.65 1.34 15.37
C ALA A 174 8.46 2.51 15.97
N ASP A 175 9.30 2.24 16.98
CA ASP A 175 10.21 3.21 17.59
C ASP A 175 11.20 3.75 16.55
N PHE A 176 11.83 2.85 15.77
CA PHE A 176 12.69 3.24 14.65
C PHE A 176 11.95 4.17 13.67
N MET A 177 10.73 3.82 13.27
CA MET A 177 9.93 4.66 12.36
C MET A 177 9.64 6.04 12.98
N ALA A 178 9.29 6.10 14.27
CA ALA A 178 9.04 7.37 14.95
C ALA A 178 10.28 8.28 14.94
N GLU A 179 11.47 7.71 15.13
CA GLU A 179 12.74 8.46 15.15
C GLU A 179 13.18 8.94 13.76
N ILE A 180 13.03 8.12 12.71
CA ILE A 180 13.46 8.51 11.36
C ILE A 180 12.46 9.42 10.62
N SER A 181 11.40 9.84 11.32
CA SER A 181 10.25 10.51 10.73
C SER A 181 10.66 11.73 9.88
N PRO A 182 10.13 11.89 8.66
CA PRO A 182 10.55 12.94 7.72
C PRO A 182 10.32 14.36 8.26
N SER A 183 11.39 15.15 8.34
CA SER A 183 11.40 16.49 8.96
C SER A 183 11.06 17.66 8.02
N GLU A 184 10.95 17.46 6.69
CA GLU A 184 11.11 18.60 5.76
C GLU A 184 9.84 19.16 5.10
N SER A 185 8.67 18.52 5.21
CA SER A 185 7.32 19.11 4.94
C SER A 185 6.24 18.04 5.14
N PRO A 186 5.05 18.35 5.68
CA PRO A 186 3.97 17.37 5.78
C PRO A 186 3.43 17.03 4.39
N THR A 187 3.82 15.87 3.85
CA THR A 187 3.19 15.24 2.68
C THR A 187 2.23 14.14 3.16
N LEU A 188 1.29 13.74 2.31
CA LEU A 188 0.37 12.63 2.63
C LEU A 188 1.13 11.31 2.85
N ILE A 189 2.27 11.12 2.18
CA ILE A 189 3.16 9.96 2.40
C ILE A 189 3.84 10.04 3.78
N ASN A 190 4.24 11.23 4.23
CA ASN A 190 4.81 11.41 5.57
C ASN A 190 3.77 11.17 6.68
N GLN A 191 2.52 11.56 6.42
CA GLN A 191 1.40 11.25 7.31
C GLN A 191 1.12 9.75 7.35
N LEU A 192 1.09 9.06 6.20
CA LEU A 192 1.00 7.60 6.14
C LEU A 192 2.11 6.93 6.94
N PHE A 193 3.36 7.41 6.80
CA PHE A 193 4.49 6.89 7.55
C PHE A 193 4.25 6.95 9.06
N SER A 194 3.79 8.11 9.55
CA SER A 194 3.48 8.32 10.96
C SER A 194 2.27 7.50 11.44
N GLN A 195 1.23 7.39 10.61
CA GLN A 195 0.04 6.58 10.90
C GLN A 195 0.38 5.09 10.98
N VAL A 196 1.23 4.58 10.10
CA VAL A 196 1.70 3.19 10.12
C VAL A 196 2.56 2.93 11.36
N ALA A 197 3.50 3.82 11.67
CA ALA A 197 4.30 3.71 12.90
C ALA A 197 3.42 3.62 14.15
N ALA A 198 2.42 4.51 14.28
CA ALA A 198 1.48 4.49 15.38
C ALA A 198 0.62 3.21 15.42
N ALA A 199 0.19 2.72 14.25
CA ALA A 199 -0.64 1.52 14.16
C ALA A 199 0.11 0.24 14.55
N LEU A 200 1.43 0.18 14.36
CA LEU A 200 2.25 -0.99 14.74
C LEU A 200 2.16 -1.30 16.23
N TYR A 201 2.18 -0.29 17.11
CA TYR A 201 2.09 -0.50 18.55
C TYR A 201 0.83 -1.25 19.00
N THR A 202 -0.28 -1.09 18.26
CA THR A 202 -1.57 -1.70 18.64
C THR A 202 -1.91 -2.94 17.83
N HIS A 203 -1.44 -3.02 16.58
CA HIS A 203 -1.92 -4.02 15.63
C HIS A 203 -0.82 -4.85 15.00
N GLY A 204 0.44 -4.42 15.11
CA GLY A 204 1.57 -4.97 14.39
C GLY A 204 1.75 -6.48 14.58
N GLU A 205 1.73 -6.95 15.82
CA GLU A 205 1.87 -8.39 16.17
C GLU A 205 0.82 -9.29 15.49
N SER A 206 -0.38 -8.75 15.21
CA SER A 206 -1.51 -9.53 14.67
C SER A 206 -1.76 -9.31 13.18
N ARG A 207 -0.98 -8.42 12.54
CA ARG A 207 -1.21 -7.95 11.17
C ARG A 207 0.09 -7.92 10.38
N PRO A 208 0.53 -9.07 9.81
CA PRO A 208 1.71 -9.13 8.95
C PRO A 208 1.64 -8.17 7.75
N GLU A 209 0.43 -7.83 7.26
CA GLU A 209 0.29 -6.87 6.16
C GLU A 209 0.62 -5.43 6.58
N LEU A 210 0.44 -5.09 7.87
CA LEU A 210 0.83 -3.79 8.42
C LEU A 210 2.35 -3.75 8.63
N VAL A 211 2.94 -4.84 9.13
CA VAL A 211 4.40 -4.98 9.23
C VAL A 211 5.05 -4.89 7.85
N LEU A 212 4.49 -5.55 6.82
CA LEU A 212 4.99 -5.43 5.45
C LEU A 212 4.95 -4.00 4.92
N LEU A 213 3.83 -3.30 5.15
CA LEU A 213 3.69 -1.91 4.74
C LEU A 213 4.72 -1.01 5.46
N ALA A 214 4.95 -1.24 6.75
CA ALA A 214 5.98 -0.54 7.53
C ALA A 214 7.38 -0.76 6.96
N LEU A 215 7.77 -2.02 6.71
CA LEU A 215 9.06 -2.36 6.10
C LEU A 215 9.24 -1.70 4.73
N HIS A 216 8.18 -1.66 3.91
CA HIS A 216 8.19 -0.98 2.62
C HIS A 216 8.43 0.53 2.77
N LEU A 217 7.72 1.17 3.70
CA LEU A 217 7.86 2.61 3.95
C LEU A 217 9.26 2.95 4.48
N VAL A 218 9.80 2.14 5.40
CA VAL A 218 11.19 2.31 5.88
C VAL A 218 12.19 2.20 4.73
N HIS A 219 12.06 1.18 3.89
CA HIS A 219 12.92 1.00 2.72
C HIS A 219 12.85 2.21 1.78
N ALA A 220 11.64 2.68 1.45
CA ALA A 220 11.45 3.85 0.61
C ALA A 220 12.04 5.13 1.22
N GLN A 221 11.88 5.32 2.54
CA GLN A 221 12.37 6.48 3.26
C GLN A 221 13.89 6.54 3.33
N LEU A 222 14.55 5.40 3.60
CA LEU A 222 16.02 5.33 3.60
C LEU A 222 16.58 5.64 2.21
N HIS A 223 16.03 5.01 1.16
CA HIS A 223 16.46 5.30 -0.22
C HIS A 223 16.23 6.75 -0.63
N LYS A 224 15.11 7.36 -0.23
CA LYS A 224 14.84 8.77 -0.51
C LYS A 224 15.86 9.68 0.17
N LYS A 225 16.19 9.43 1.44
CA LYS A 225 17.20 10.21 2.17
C LYS A 225 18.60 10.05 1.55
N GLU A 226 18.98 8.85 1.10
CA GLU A 226 20.26 8.61 0.41
C GLU A 226 20.38 9.39 -0.90
N GLN A 227 19.27 9.58 -1.64
CA GLN A 227 19.27 10.36 -2.88
C GLN A 227 19.38 11.87 -2.65
N LEU A 228 19.03 12.36 -1.46
CA LEU A 228 19.09 13.78 -1.10
C LEU A 228 20.45 14.18 -0.52
N THR A 229 21.23 13.21 0.00
CA THR A 229 22.57 13.44 0.56
C THR A 229 23.71 13.31 -0.48
N LEU A 230 23.41 12.83 -1.69
CA LEU A 230 24.33 12.73 -2.84
C LEU A 230 24.23 13.97 -3.76
#